data_AF-A0A819HV93-F1
#
_entry.id   AF-A0A819HV93-F1
#
_cell.length_a   1.000
_cell.length_b   1.000
_cell.length_c   1.000
_cell.angle_alpha   90.00
_cell.angle_beta   90.00
_cell.angle_gamma   90.00
#
_symmetry.space_group_name_H-M   'P 1'
#
loop_
_entity.id
_entity.type
_entity.pdbx_description
1 polymer ?
#
loop_
_entity_poly.entity_id
_entity_poly.type
_entity_poly.pdbx_seq_one_letter_code
_entity_poly.pdbx_strand_id
1 'polypeptide(L)'
;TRTNFKQQILPSGFTASRKLPTTEVEKVNSYMVNWIVGDLRPFSIVEDGGLKGLAQLLINLGSSHGSVDINEVFCRERTISRRVVEIADIARNDVATILSEPLMMKSVTICPDMWTDKFRNVLYLGATAIFVDSDYSYHQLELFCRPYTQADKSASSTILRWAKQ
;
A
#
# COMPACT_ATOMS: atom_id res chain seq x y z
N THR A 1 2.39 -5.33 12.67
CA THR A 1 0.94 -5.56 12.55
C THR A 1 0.49 -4.93 11.26
N ARG A 2 -0.03 -5.72 10.31
CA ARG A 2 -0.58 -5.21 9.04
C ARG A 2 -1.56 -4.08 9.37
N THR A 3 -1.21 -2.85 9.03
CA THR A 3 -2.08 -1.69 9.22
C THR A 3 -3.33 -1.96 8.40
N ASN A 4 -4.43 -2.28 9.10
CA ASN A 4 -5.74 -2.38 8.51
C ASN A 4 -6.07 -1.01 7.93
N PHE A 5 -5.81 -0.83 6.63
CA PHE A 5 -6.57 0.12 5.84
C PHE A 5 -8.02 -0.21 6.15
N LYS A 6 -8.70 0.69 6.86
CA LYS A 6 -10.14 0.59 7.12
C LYS A 6 -10.79 0.41 5.75
N GLN A 7 -11.14 -0.83 5.41
CA GLN A 7 -12.06 -1.11 4.33
C GLN A 7 -13.29 -0.30 4.69
N GLN A 8 -13.56 0.76 3.93
CA GLN A 8 -14.85 1.40 3.99
C GLN A 8 -15.86 0.29 3.73
N ILE A 9 -16.61 -0.06 4.77
CA ILE A 9 -17.64 -1.08 4.71
C ILE A 9 -18.66 -0.56 3.71
N LEU A 10 -18.61 -1.10 2.49
CA LEU A 10 -19.66 -0.89 1.51
C LEU A 10 -20.97 -1.41 2.13
N PRO A 11 -22.08 -0.66 2.05
CA PRO A 11 -23.33 -1.10 2.61
C PRO A 11 -23.70 -2.47 2.02
N SER A 12 -23.90 -3.44 2.90
CA SER A 12 -24.30 -4.81 2.57
C SER A 12 -25.75 -4.82 2.09
N GLY A 13 -25.97 -4.34 0.87
CA GLY A 13 -27.17 -4.60 0.10
C GLY A 13 -27.16 -6.06 -0.34
N PHE A 14 -28.18 -6.79 0.04
CA PHE A 14 -28.41 -8.18 -0.35
C PHE A 14 -28.59 -8.25 -1.88
N THR A 15 -27.53 -8.57 -2.63
CA THR A 15 -27.63 -8.86 -4.07
C THR A 15 -27.53 -10.35 -4.28
N ALA A 16 -28.62 -10.97 -4.72
CA ALA A 16 -28.60 -12.35 -5.21
C ALA A 16 -27.48 -12.50 -6.25
N SER A 17 -26.53 -13.40 -5.99
CA SER A 17 -25.40 -13.65 -6.88
C SER A 17 -25.92 -14.24 -8.19
N ARG A 18 -26.16 -13.36 -9.17
CA ARG A 18 -26.48 -13.77 -10.54
C ARG A 18 -25.19 -14.25 -11.18
N LYS A 19 -25.11 -15.54 -11.50
CA LYS A 19 -24.03 -16.07 -12.32
C LYS A 19 -24.09 -15.43 -13.70
N LEU A 20 -22.98 -14.82 -14.11
CA LEU A 20 -22.82 -14.29 -15.47
C LEU A 20 -22.77 -15.45 -16.47
N PRO A 21 -23.26 -15.24 -17.71
CA PRO A 21 -23.07 -16.21 -18.80
C PRO A 21 -21.58 -16.49 -19.04
N THR A 22 -21.25 -17.75 -19.33
CA THR A 22 -19.86 -18.19 -19.55
C THR A 22 -19.16 -17.39 -20.65
N THR A 23 -19.88 -17.01 -21.71
CA THR A 23 -19.33 -16.23 -22.83
C THR A 23 -18.85 -14.84 -22.42
N GLU A 24 -19.52 -14.18 -21.47
CA GLU A 24 -19.09 -12.86 -20.99
C GLU A 24 -17.87 -12.99 -20.06
N VAL A 25 -17.83 -14.05 -19.26
CA VAL A 25 -16.67 -14.36 -18.40
C VAL A 25 -15.43 -14.64 -19.25
N GLU A 26 -15.55 -15.39 -20.34
CA GLU A 26 -14.45 -15.66 -21.27
C GLU A 26 -13.90 -14.40 -21.94
N LYS A 27 -14.78 -13.44 -22.29
CA LYS A 27 -14.35 -12.14 -22.81
C LYS A 27 -13.51 -11.38 -21.80
N VAL A 28 -13.98 -11.27 -20.55
CA VAL A 28 -13.22 -10.60 -19.48
C VAL A 28 -11.87 -11.29 -19.28
N ASN A 29 -11.83 -12.62 -19.23
CA ASN A 29 -10.58 -13.37 -19.09
C ASN A 29 -9.63 -13.10 -20.25
N SER A 30 -10.13 -13.00 -21.48
CA SER A 30 -9.32 -12.68 -22.66
C SER A 30 -8.71 -11.27 -22.56
N TYR A 31 -9.48 -10.28 -22.10
CA TYR A 31 -8.97 -8.93 -21.83
C TYR A 31 -7.92 -8.91 -20.72
N MET A 32 -8.14 -9.68 -19.64
CA MET A 32 -7.17 -9.81 -18.54
C MET A 32 -5.85 -10.40 -19.03
N VAL A 33 -5.89 -11.45 -19.85
CA VAL A 33 -4.68 -12.05 -20.44
C VAL A 33 -3.94 -11.03 -21.31
N ASN A 34 -4.64 -10.33 -22.20
CA ASN A 34 -4.02 -9.31 -23.05
C ASN A 34 -3.40 -8.17 -22.24
N TRP A 35 -4.08 -7.72 -21.18
CA TRP A 35 -3.56 -6.69 -20.28
C TRP A 35 -2.31 -7.15 -19.54
N ILE A 36 -2.30 -8.39 -19.02
CA ILE A 36 -1.16 -8.95 -18.31
C ILE A 36 0.06 -9.09 -19.23
N VAL A 37 -0.14 -9.64 -20.43
CA VAL A 37 0.93 -9.82 -21.42
C VAL A 37 1.43 -8.49 -21.95
N GLY A 38 0.52 -7.57 -22.30
CA GLY A 38 0.87 -6.28 -22.89
C GLY A 38 1.67 -5.37 -21.94
N ASP A 39 1.32 -5.37 -20.66
CA ASP A 39 1.98 -4.53 -19.64
C ASP A 39 3.03 -5.26 -18.79
N LEU A 40 3.36 -6.53 -19.13
CA LEU A 40 4.27 -7.40 -18.37
C LEU A 40 3.93 -7.49 -16.87
N ARG A 41 2.64 -7.60 -16.54
CA ARG A 41 2.18 -7.66 -15.15
C ARG A 41 2.37 -9.06 -14.57
N PRO A 42 2.56 -9.21 -13.26
CA PRO A 42 2.59 -10.53 -12.64
C PRO A 42 1.20 -11.18 -12.71
N PHE A 43 1.15 -12.50 -12.95
CA PHE A 43 -0.12 -13.24 -13.00
C PHE A 43 -0.91 -13.13 -11.69
N SER A 44 -0.23 -12.97 -10.54
CA SER A 44 -0.85 -12.79 -9.23
C SER A 44 -1.72 -11.53 -9.12
N ILE A 45 -1.63 -10.57 -10.06
CA ILE A 45 -2.45 -9.36 -10.04
C ILE A 45 -3.95 -9.66 -10.12
N VAL A 46 -4.34 -10.80 -10.72
CA VAL A 46 -5.76 -11.21 -10.79
C VAL A 46 -6.35 -11.53 -9.41
N GLU A 47 -5.50 -11.82 -8.44
CA GLU A 47 -5.89 -12.13 -7.07
C GLU A 47 -5.87 -10.89 -6.16
N ASP A 48 -5.32 -9.77 -6.64
CA ASP A 48 -5.14 -8.55 -5.87
C ASP A 48 -6.47 -7.98 -5.37
N GLY A 49 -6.56 -7.80 -4.05
CA GLY A 49 -7.76 -7.29 -3.40
C GLY A 49 -8.06 -5.83 -3.78
N GLY A 50 -7.02 -5.02 -4.02
CA GLY A 50 -7.17 -3.64 -4.46
C GLY A 50 -7.79 -3.54 -5.85
N LEU A 51 -7.28 -4.34 -6.80
CA LEU A 51 -7.82 -4.42 -8.15
C LEU A 51 -9.28 -4.91 -8.15
N LYS A 52 -9.60 -5.97 -7.40
CA LYS A 52 -10.99 -6.47 -7.28
C LYS A 52 -11.92 -5.41 -6.69
N GLY A 53 -11.46 -4.70 -5.66
CA GLY A 53 -12.21 -3.59 -5.07
C GLY A 53 -12.49 -2.46 -6.06
N LEU A 54 -11.47 -2.07 -6.84
CA LEU A 54 -11.60 -1.07 -7.90
C LEU A 54 -12.57 -1.54 -9.01
N ALA A 55 -12.44 -2.79 -9.47
CA ALA A 55 -13.33 -3.34 -10.50
C ALA A 55 -14.79 -3.35 -10.04
N GLN A 56 -15.05 -3.75 -8.79
CA GLN A 56 -16.40 -3.71 -8.22
C GLN A 56 -16.93 -2.26 -8.11
N LEU A 57 -16.07 -1.30 -7.74
CA LEU A 57 -16.45 0.11 -7.72
C LEU A 57 -16.85 0.61 -9.12
N LEU A 58 -16.12 0.24 -10.16
CA LEU A 58 -16.44 0.60 -11.55
C LEU A 58 -17.76 -0.03 -12.02
N ILE A 59 -18.02 -1.29 -11.67
CA ILE A 59 -19.30 -1.96 -11.95
C ILE A 59 -20.45 -1.21 -11.26
N ASN A 60 -20.27 -0.84 -9.99
CA ASN A 60 -21.28 -0.09 -9.25
C ASN A 60 -21.52 1.30 -9.86
N LEU A 61 -20.44 1.99 -10.27
CA LEU A 61 -20.53 3.30 -10.90
C LEU A 61 -21.29 3.22 -12.23
N GLY A 62 -21.02 2.22 -13.06
CA GLY A 62 -21.76 1.96 -14.30
C GLY A 62 -23.22 1.55 -14.07
N SER A 63 -23.50 0.82 -12.98
CA SER A 63 -24.88 0.50 -12.57
C SER A 63 -25.66 1.75 -12.15
N SER A 64 -25.02 2.68 -11.43
CA SER A 64 -25.67 3.90 -10.93
C SER A 64 -25.79 5.03 -11.97
N HIS A 65 -24.80 5.18 -12.86
CA HIS A 65 -24.70 6.32 -13.78
C HIS A 65 -24.81 5.93 -15.26
N GLY A 66 -24.90 4.63 -15.59
CA GLY A 66 -24.94 4.15 -16.96
C GLY A 66 -23.55 4.12 -17.62
N SER A 67 -23.50 4.38 -18.92
CA SER A 67 -22.23 4.44 -19.65
C SER A 67 -21.47 5.71 -19.27
N VAL A 68 -20.27 5.56 -18.72
CA VAL A 68 -19.39 6.66 -18.31
C VAL A 68 -18.08 6.54 -19.07
N ASP A 69 -17.52 7.67 -19.52
CA ASP A 69 -16.19 7.71 -20.13
C ASP A 69 -15.11 7.42 -19.09
N ILE A 70 -14.32 6.36 -19.32
CA ILE A 70 -13.25 5.95 -18.42
C ILE A 70 -12.16 7.03 -18.27
N ASN A 71 -11.99 7.90 -19.26
CA ASN A 71 -11.01 8.99 -19.21
C ASN A 71 -11.41 10.11 -18.24
N GLU A 72 -12.71 10.23 -17.94
CA GLU A 72 -13.22 11.15 -16.93
C GLU A 72 -13.14 10.54 -15.52
N VAL A 73 -13.24 9.21 -15.43
CA VAL A 73 -13.16 8.47 -14.15
C VAL A 73 -11.71 8.32 -13.69
N PHE A 74 -10.80 7.95 -14.59
CA PHE A 74 -9.40 7.73 -14.25
C PHE A 74 -8.60 9.03 -14.30
N CYS A 75 -8.00 9.35 -13.15
CA CYS A 75 -7.08 10.47 -13.04
C CYS A 75 -5.74 10.18 -13.73
N ARG A 76 -5.08 11.23 -14.23
CA ARG A 76 -3.72 11.14 -14.76
C ARG A 76 -2.73 10.66 -13.69
N GLU A 77 -1.66 10.00 -14.13
CA GLU A 77 -0.58 9.48 -13.27
C GLU A 77 -0.10 10.48 -12.22
N ARG A 78 0.17 11.73 -12.62
CA ARG A 78 0.65 12.79 -11.72
C ARG A 78 -0.32 13.07 -10.56
N THR A 79 -1.62 13.00 -10.82
CA THR A 79 -2.64 13.21 -9.79
C THR A 79 -2.64 12.06 -8.80
N ILE A 80 -2.55 10.82 -9.28
CA ILE A 80 -2.45 9.63 -8.42
C ILE A 80 -1.17 9.67 -7.59
N SER A 81 -0.03 9.98 -8.22
CA SER A 81 1.26 10.11 -7.54
C SER A 81 1.20 11.13 -6.40
N ARG A 82 0.66 12.34 -6.66
CA ARG A 82 0.46 13.36 -5.61
C ARG A 82 -0.43 12.85 -4.49
N ARG A 83 -1.54 12.19 -4.83
CA ARG A 83 -2.48 11.66 -3.82
C ARG A 83 -1.86 10.56 -2.97
N VAL A 84 -1.01 9.71 -3.54
CA VAL A 84 -0.24 8.71 -2.80
C VAL A 84 0.70 9.37 -1.79
N VAL A 85 1.38 10.46 -2.17
CA VAL A 85 2.24 11.22 -1.24
C VAL A 85 1.43 11.81 -0.09
N GLU A 86 0.28 12.43 -0.39
CA GLU A 86 -0.62 12.98 0.64
C GLU A 86 -1.10 11.90 1.62
N ILE A 87 -1.51 10.72 1.12
CA ILE A 87 -1.94 9.60 1.96
C ILE A 87 -0.75 9.08 2.80
N ALA A 88 0.44 9.03 2.23
CA ALA A 88 1.64 8.63 2.96
C ALA A 88 2.01 9.63 4.07
N ASP A 89 1.81 10.93 3.86
CA ASP A 89 2.01 11.95 4.90
C ASP A 89 1.02 11.80 6.06
N ILE A 90 -0.25 11.53 5.75
CA ILE A 90 -1.26 11.23 6.77
C ILE A 90 -0.84 9.98 7.57
N ALA A 91 -0.46 8.90 6.90
CA ALA A 91 -0.02 7.68 7.56
C ALA A 91 1.24 7.90 8.42
N ARG A 92 2.18 8.75 7.98
CA ARG A 92 3.35 9.13 8.77
C ARG A 92 2.96 9.85 10.05
N ASN A 93 2.01 10.78 9.98
CA ASN A 93 1.51 11.49 11.16
C ASN A 93 0.79 10.55 12.12
N ASP A 94 0.03 9.59 11.60
CA ASP A 94 -0.62 8.56 12.42
C ASP A 94 0.40 7.68 13.14
N VAL A 95 1.45 7.23 12.43
CA VAL A 95 2.57 6.47 13.04
C VAL A 95 3.28 7.29 14.10
N ALA A 96 3.56 8.58 13.85
CA ALA A 96 4.19 9.45 14.84
C ALA A 96 3.32 9.60 16.10
N THR A 97 2.00 9.70 15.92
CA THR A 97 1.04 9.76 17.03
C THR A 97 1.03 8.46 17.83
N ILE A 98 0.99 7.30 17.15
CA ILE A 98 1.04 5.97 17.78
C ILE A 98 2.33 5.78 18.57
N LEU A 99 3.47 6.24 18.03
CA LEU A 99 4.78 6.07 18.66
C LEU A 99 5.04 7.05 19.81
N SER A 100 4.23 8.08 19.99
CA SER A 100 4.47 9.12 20.99
C SER A 100 4.56 8.57 22.42
N GLU A 101 3.58 7.77 22.84
CA GLU A 101 3.56 7.16 24.18
C GLU A 101 4.69 6.13 24.37
N PRO A 102 4.90 5.16 23.45
CA PRO A 102 5.98 4.19 23.59
C PRO A 102 7.38 4.83 23.63
N LEU A 103 7.58 5.91 22.86
CA LEU A 103 8.84 6.66 22.88
C LEU A 103 9.07 7.36 24.23
N MET A 104 8.04 7.97 24.82
CA MET A 104 8.15 8.58 26.17
C MET A 104 8.48 7.53 27.24
N MET A 105 7.86 6.36 27.15
CA MET A 105 8.07 5.24 28.06
C MET A 105 9.37 4.48 27.81
N LYS A 106 10.12 4.84 26.75
CA LYS A 106 11.33 4.14 26.30
C LYS A 106 11.10 2.65 26.06
N SER A 107 9.89 2.29 25.61
CA SER A 107 9.44 0.93 25.34
C SER A 107 9.47 0.56 23.85
N VAL A 108 10.13 1.38 23.02
CA VAL A 108 10.32 1.12 21.59
C VAL A 108 11.70 0.53 21.32
N THR A 109 11.72 -0.55 20.57
CA THR A 109 12.91 -1.09 19.92
C THR A 109 12.88 -0.74 18.43
N ILE A 110 13.97 -0.19 17.90
CA ILE A 110 14.13 0.02 16.46
C ILE A 110 14.99 -1.10 15.90
N CYS A 111 14.47 -1.81 14.90
CA CYS A 111 15.16 -2.86 14.16
C CYS A 111 15.54 -2.32 12.78
N PRO A 112 16.78 -1.84 12.58
CA PRO A 112 17.27 -1.52 11.25
C PRO A 112 17.55 -2.82 10.48
N ASP A 113 17.14 -2.84 9.21
CA ASP A 113 17.44 -3.93 8.27
C ASP A 113 18.19 -3.35 7.06
N MET A 114 19.34 -3.94 6.73
CA MET A 114 20.22 -3.45 5.68
C MET A 114 20.48 -4.57 4.68
N TRP A 115 20.17 -4.32 3.41
CA TRP A 115 20.45 -5.28 2.34
C TRP A 115 20.97 -4.60 1.09
N THR A 116 21.52 -5.42 0.19
CA THR A 116 22.03 -4.98 -1.10
C THR A 116 21.23 -5.64 -2.20
N ASP A 117 20.61 -4.84 -3.05
CA ASP A 117 20.15 -5.29 -4.36
C ASP A 117 21.37 -5.37 -5.28
N LYS A 118 21.91 -6.58 -5.48
CA LYS A 118 23.09 -6.81 -6.32
C LYS A 118 22.83 -6.56 -7.81
N PHE A 119 21.59 -6.70 -8.27
CA PHE A 119 21.25 -6.51 -9.67
C PHE A 119 21.22 -5.01 -10.01
N ARG A 120 20.60 -4.21 -9.13
CA ARG A 120 20.56 -2.74 -9.29
C ARG A 120 21.78 -2.04 -8.74
N ASN A 121 22.63 -2.75 -8.00
CA ASN A 121 23.76 -2.22 -7.24
C ASN A 121 23.35 -1.09 -6.28
N VAL A 122 22.23 -1.27 -5.58
CA VAL A 122 21.65 -0.30 -4.63
C VAL A 122 21.65 -0.90 -3.23
N LEU A 123 22.08 -0.11 -2.25
CA LEU A 123 22.01 -0.46 -0.83
C LEU A 123 20.73 0.10 -0.23
N TYR A 124 19.98 -0.70 0.50
CA TYR A 124 18.72 -0.32 1.13
C TYR A 124 18.78 -0.44 2.65
N LEU A 125 18.18 0.53 3.32
CA LEU A 125 17.96 0.54 4.76
C LEU A 125 16.45 0.61 5.01
N GLY A 126 15.93 -0.45 5.62
CA GLY A 126 14.65 -0.48 6.28
C GLY A 126 14.81 -0.16 7.76
N ALA A 127 13.80 0.44 8.38
CA ALA A 127 13.71 0.53 9.83
C ALA A 127 12.30 0.18 10.27
N THR A 128 12.21 -0.69 11.27
CA THR A 128 10.95 -1.13 11.86
C THR A 128 10.94 -0.76 13.34
N ALA A 129 9.89 -0.09 13.80
CA ALA A 129 9.65 0.10 15.23
C ALA A 129 8.83 -1.06 15.78
N ILE A 130 9.25 -1.58 16.93
CA ILE A 130 8.61 -2.67 17.65
C ILE A 130 8.39 -2.21 19.08
N PHE A 131 7.17 -2.36 19.58
CA PHE A 131 6.82 -2.03 20.96
C PHE A 131 5.62 -2.85 21.44
N VAL A 132 5.41 -2.87 22.75
CA VAL A 132 4.21 -3.41 23.37
C VAL A 132 3.48 -2.24 24.01
N ASP A 133 2.18 -2.10 23.71
CA ASP A 133 1.36 -1.02 24.26
C ASP A 133 0.89 -1.31 25.70
N SER A 134 0.15 -0.38 26.28
CA SER A 134 -0.45 -0.51 27.61
C SER A 134 -1.43 -1.68 27.74
N ASP A 135 -2.02 -2.12 26.62
CA ASP A 135 -2.95 -3.24 26.55
C ASP A 135 -2.22 -4.57 26.31
N TYR A 136 -0.89 -4.59 26.47
CA TYR A 136 -0.01 -5.74 26.22
C TYR A 136 -0.09 -6.29 24.79
N SER A 137 -0.51 -5.45 23.84
CA SER A 137 -0.56 -5.80 22.43
C SER A 137 0.78 -5.52 21.77
N TYR A 138 1.28 -6.52 21.04
CA TYR A 138 2.50 -6.41 20.26
C TYR A 138 2.26 -5.62 18.97
N HIS A 139 3.07 -4.59 18.76
CA HIS A 139 3.03 -3.75 17.57
C HIS A 139 4.35 -3.80 16.82
N GLN A 140 4.22 -3.81 15.49
CA GLN A 140 5.34 -3.70 14.57
C GLN A 140 4.94 -2.74 13.45
N LEU A 141 5.67 -1.64 13.32
CA LEU A 141 5.42 -0.56 12.36
C LEU A 141 6.64 -0.37 11.48
N GLU A 142 6.46 -0.44 10.16
CA GLU A 142 7.51 -0.05 9.22
C GLU A 142 7.62 1.48 9.19
N LEU A 143 8.81 2.00 9.47
CA LEU A 143 9.05 3.45 9.50
C LEU A 143 9.43 3.96 8.12
N PHE A 144 10.39 3.30 7.48
CA PHE A 144 10.84 3.62 6.14
C PHE A 144 11.61 2.46 5.52
N CYS A 145 11.70 2.50 4.19
CA CYS A 145 12.65 1.76 3.38
C CYS A 145 13.24 2.75 2.38
N ARG A 146 14.55 2.97 2.42
CA ARG A 146 15.20 3.93 1.53
C ARG A 146 16.56 3.44 1.03
N PRO A 147 16.95 3.82 -0.20
CA PRO A 147 18.33 3.64 -0.62
C PRO A 147 19.26 4.52 0.23
N TYR A 148 20.48 4.05 0.49
CA TYR A 148 21.53 4.81 1.17
C TYR A 148 22.88 4.64 0.46
N THR A 149 23.81 5.56 0.72
CA THR A 149 25.15 5.51 0.10
C THR A 149 26.19 4.94 1.07
N GLN A 150 27.34 4.47 0.57
CA GLN A 150 28.39 3.94 1.44
C GLN A 150 28.93 4.97 2.46
N ALA A 151 28.80 6.27 2.18
CA ALA A 151 29.14 7.34 3.13
C ALA A 151 28.22 7.37 4.36
N ASP A 152 27.03 6.76 4.28
CA ASP A 152 26.04 6.72 5.36
C ASP A 152 26.19 5.48 6.28
N LYS A 153 27.20 4.63 6.05
CA LYS A 153 27.37 3.34 6.76
C LYS A 153 27.60 3.45 8.27
N SER A 154 27.90 4.62 8.82
CA SER A 154 28.02 4.76 10.27
C SER A 154 26.63 4.77 10.93
N ALA A 155 26.41 3.92 11.95
CA ALA A 155 25.15 3.91 12.69
C ALA A 155 24.79 5.31 13.24
N SER A 156 25.81 6.09 13.60
CA SER A 156 25.69 7.47 14.08
C SER A 156 25.17 8.44 13.01
N SER A 157 25.64 8.36 11.75
CA SER A 157 25.20 9.26 10.68
C SER A 157 23.75 9.02 10.23
N THR A 158 23.29 7.78 10.34
CA THR A 158 21.99 7.36 9.83
C THR A 158 20.85 7.67 10.81
N ILE A 159 21.06 7.44 12.11
CA ILE A 159 20.07 7.72 13.16
C ILE A 159 19.97 9.23 13.43
N LEU A 160 21.09 9.97 13.42
CA LEU A 160 21.09 11.42 13.66
C LEU A 160 20.42 12.23 12.54
N ARG A 161 20.38 11.72 11.29
CA ARG A 161 19.64 12.38 10.21
C ARG A 161 18.13 12.20 10.34
N TRP A 162 17.67 11.10 10.94
CA TRP A 162 16.25 10.87 11.18
C TRP A 162 15.71 11.74 12.32
N ALA A 163 16.47 11.93 13.40
CA ALA A 163 16.06 12.80 14.52
C ALA A 163 16.00 14.31 14.20
N LYS A 164 16.35 14.72 12.97
CA LYS A 164 16.40 16.12 12.52
C LYS A 164 15.35 16.48 11.46
N GLN A 165 14.53 15.52 11.03
CA GLN A 165 13.41 15.72 10.11
C GLN A 165 12.09 15.58 10.87
#